data_AF-K0JR58-F1
#
_entry.id   AF-K0JR58-F1
#
_cell.length_a   1.000
_cell.length_b   1.000
_cell.length_c   1.000
_cell.angle_alpha   90.00
_cell.angle_beta   90.00
_cell.angle_gamma   90.00
#
_symmetry.space_group_name_H-M   'P 1'
#
loop_
_entity.id
_entity.type
_entity.pdbx_description
1 polymer ?
#
loop_
_entity_poly.entity_id
_entity_poly.type
_entity_poly.pdbx_seq_one_letter_code
_entity_poly.pdbx_strand_id
1 'polypeptide(L)'
;MPQGVRAVTELLIALDGRPDTRDLGTLAVRAFRAAPRPTPATAEAIAELAEVAGWILFEEERQAEAHAHNLAALALARPGGDVATLTLLTMAMQRAHVGRFAEALDLADRGAAGTRSPKVRAMFALRRARAHSRTGRAADALRALDQAEAVLEADATAPPWAWWIDRTELLGHRAAVLANLGRLEEAAATFPADDDLRFREVVRAMRYRTLKALGRWDGPPPTFRSPRAVHAATGIPGVRYTRRDASTA
;
A
#
# COMPACT_ATOMS: atom_id res chain seq x y z
N MET A 1 -30.40 -4.43 -4.11
CA MET A 1 -29.47 -3.69 -4.98
C MET A 1 -28.10 -3.42 -4.32
N PRO A 2 -27.98 -2.83 -3.11
CA PRO A 2 -26.67 -2.72 -2.42
C PRO A 2 -26.02 -4.07 -2.10
N GLN A 3 -26.84 -5.08 -1.76
CA GLN A 3 -26.39 -6.43 -1.42
C GLN A 3 -25.64 -7.13 -2.56
N GLY A 4 -26.04 -6.88 -3.82
CA GLY A 4 -25.36 -7.47 -4.98
C GLY A 4 -23.96 -6.88 -5.20
N VAL A 5 -23.81 -5.56 -5.03
CA VAL A 5 -22.51 -4.89 -5.10
C VAL A 5 -21.58 -5.41 -3.99
N ARG A 6 -22.07 -5.50 -2.76
CA ARG A 6 -21.29 -6.05 -1.63
C ARG A 6 -20.86 -7.49 -1.85
N ALA A 7 -21.76 -8.35 -2.32
CA ALA A 7 -21.42 -9.75 -2.60
C ALA A 7 -20.31 -9.87 -3.67
N VAL A 8 -20.32 -9.01 -4.69
CA VAL A 8 -19.25 -8.96 -5.70
C VAL A 8 -17.95 -8.45 -5.09
N THR A 9 -17.99 -7.41 -4.25
CA THR A 9 -16.81 -6.91 -3.53
C THR A 9 -16.19 -7.98 -2.63
N GLU A 10 -17.01 -8.69 -1.85
CA GLU A 10 -16.58 -9.81 -0.99
C GLU A 10 -15.95 -10.94 -1.82
N LEU A 11 -16.53 -11.26 -2.98
CA LEU A 11 -15.95 -12.24 -3.90
C LEU A 11 -14.58 -11.79 -4.42
N LEU A 12 -14.42 -10.53 -4.81
CA LEU A 12 -13.12 -9.99 -5.26
C LEU A 12 -12.06 -10.08 -4.15
N ILE A 13 -12.41 -9.71 -2.92
CA ILE A 13 -11.53 -9.84 -1.75
C ILE A 13 -11.13 -11.30 -1.51
N ALA A 14 -12.10 -12.22 -1.58
CA ALA A 14 -11.85 -13.65 -1.39
C ALA A 14 -10.95 -14.23 -2.50
N LEU A 15 -11.07 -13.74 -3.73
CA LEU A 15 -10.23 -14.14 -4.86
C LEU A 15 -8.82 -13.53 -4.79
N ASP A 16 -8.68 -12.28 -4.32
CA ASP A 16 -7.37 -11.63 -4.12
C ASP A 16 -6.52 -12.40 -3.10
N GLY A 17 -7.15 -12.99 -2.09
CA GLY A 17 -6.49 -13.84 -1.11
C GLY A 17 -6.05 -15.23 -1.63
N ARG A 18 -6.45 -15.62 -2.85
CA ARG A 18 -6.14 -16.96 -3.38
C ARG A 18 -4.82 -16.96 -4.19
N PRO A 19 -3.91 -17.90 -3.88
CA PRO A 19 -2.63 -18.09 -4.57
C PRO A 19 -2.63 -18.17 -6.10
N ASP A 20 -3.72 -18.65 -6.69
CA ASP A 20 -3.83 -19.08 -8.09
C ASP A 20 -4.67 -18.13 -8.96
N THR A 21 -5.28 -17.11 -8.37
CA THR A 21 -6.09 -16.13 -9.11
C THR A 21 -5.22 -15.32 -10.06
N ARG A 22 -5.67 -15.19 -11.31
CA ARG A 22 -5.06 -14.35 -12.35
C ARG A 22 -6.11 -13.42 -12.94
N ASP A 23 -5.64 -12.31 -13.54
CA ASP A 23 -6.46 -11.33 -14.26
C ASP A 23 -7.62 -10.73 -13.44
N LEU A 24 -7.46 -10.69 -12.11
CA LEU A 24 -8.50 -10.24 -11.19
C LEU A 24 -8.86 -8.77 -11.42
N GLY A 25 -7.89 -7.93 -11.80
CA GLY A 25 -8.13 -6.53 -12.12
C GLY A 25 -9.07 -6.36 -13.31
N THR A 26 -9.04 -7.26 -14.31
CA THR A 26 -10.01 -7.22 -15.42
C THR A 26 -11.42 -7.54 -14.94
N LEU A 27 -11.57 -8.50 -14.01
CA LEU A 27 -12.84 -8.79 -13.38
C LEU A 27 -13.33 -7.60 -12.53
N ALA A 28 -12.45 -6.99 -11.74
CA ALA A 28 -12.77 -5.84 -10.90
C ALA A 28 -13.24 -4.63 -11.72
N VAL A 29 -12.57 -4.32 -12.84
CA VAL A 29 -13.00 -3.27 -13.78
C VAL A 29 -14.38 -3.56 -14.37
N ARG A 30 -14.63 -4.81 -14.78
CA ARG A 30 -15.95 -5.21 -15.30
C ARG A 30 -17.03 -5.10 -14.25
N ALA A 31 -16.76 -5.55 -13.02
CA ALA A 31 -17.66 -5.44 -11.88
C ALA A 31 -18.02 -3.99 -11.59
N PHE A 32 -17.02 -3.10 -11.52
CA PHE A 32 -17.24 -1.67 -11.27
C PHE A 32 -18.04 -1.01 -12.39
N ARG A 33 -17.75 -1.30 -13.67
CA ARG A 33 -18.51 -0.78 -14.82
C ARG A 33 -19.96 -1.27 -14.88
N ALA A 34 -20.20 -2.49 -14.40
CA ALA A 34 -21.54 -3.08 -14.34
C ALA A 34 -22.34 -2.61 -13.11
N ALA A 35 -21.72 -1.90 -12.17
CA ALA A 35 -22.41 -1.37 -11.01
C ALA A 35 -23.52 -0.39 -11.44
N PRO A 36 -24.66 -0.38 -10.73
CA PRO A 36 -25.72 0.58 -11.03
C PRO A 36 -25.25 2.01 -10.81
N ARG A 37 -25.93 2.98 -11.42
CA ARG A 37 -25.66 4.40 -11.13
C ARG A 37 -25.75 4.65 -9.61
N PRO A 38 -24.77 5.36 -9.01
CA PRO A 38 -24.79 5.64 -7.59
C PRO A 38 -26.03 6.43 -7.19
N THR A 39 -26.66 5.98 -6.11
CA THR A 39 -27.69 6.71 -5.36
C THR A 39 -27.16 6.92 -3.94
N PRO A 40 -27.75 7.83 -3.13
CA PRO A 40 -27.33 7.97 -1.73
C PRO A 40 -27.33 6.64 -0.95
N ALA A 41 -28.24 5.71 -1.28
CA ALA A 41 -28.34 4.41 -0.62
C ALA A 41 -27.30 3.37 -1.11
N THR A 42 -26.69 3.57 -2.28
CA THR A 42 -25.72 2.63 -2.88
C THR A 42 -24.30 3.18 -2.98
N ALA A 43 -24.10 4.49 -2.77
CA ALA A 43 -22.82 5.16 -2.97
C ALA A 43 -21.67 4.52 -2.19
N GLU A 44 -21.83 4.26 -0.88
CA GLU A 44 -20.78 3.66 -0.05
C GLU A 44 -20.38 2.25 -0.53
N ALA A 45 -21.36 1.42 -0.93
CA ALA A 45 -21.07 0.07 -1.42
C ALA A 45 -20.33 0.08 -2.77
N ILE A 46 -20.68 1.05 -3.64
CA ILE A 46 -19.98 1.24 -4.91
C ILE A 46 -18.58 1.84 -4.68
N ALA A 47 -18.44 2.71 -3.67
CA ALA A 47 -17.14 3.24 -3.25
C ALA A 47 -16.21 2.12 -2.77
N GLU A 48 -16.73 1.18 -1.97
CA GLU A 48 -15.99 0.01 -1.49
C GLU A 48 -15.56 -0.89 -2.67
N LEU A 49 -16.45 -1.15 -3.63
CA LEU A 49 -16.09 -1.88 -4.85
C LEU A 49 -14.97 -1.16 -5.63
N ALA A 50 -15.04 0.17 -5.75
CA ALA A 50 -14.03 0.96 -6.42
C ALA A 50 -12.68 0.96 -5.68
N GLU A 51 -12.70 0.98 -4.34
CA GLU A 51 -11.50 0.91 -3.49
C GLU A 51 -10.80 -0.45 -3.68
N VAL A 52 -11.54 -1.55 -3.59
CA VAL A 52 -11.02 -2.91 -3.80
C VAL A 52 -10.49 -3.09 -5.22
N ALA A 53 -11.21 -2.58 -6.23
CA ALA A 53 -10.70 -2.57 -7.61
C ALA A 53 -9.40 -1.76 -7.73
N GLY A 54 -9.32 -0.60 -7.07
CA GLY A 54 -8.12 0.24 -7.01
C GLY A 54 -6.93 -0.49 -6.38
N TRP A 55 -7.16 -1.26 -5.32
CA TRP A 55 -6.16 -2.12 -4.67
C TRP A 55 -5.63 -3.21 -5.61
N ILE A 56 -6.54 -3.99 -6.22
CA ILE A 56 -6.19 -5.11 -7.12
C ILE A 56 -5.41 -4.59 -8.33
N LEU A 57 -5.89 -3.52 -8.96
CA LEU A 57 -5.22 -2.90 -10.11
C LEU A 57 -3.84 -2.36 -9.75
N PHE A 58 -3.66 -1.88 -8.52
CA PHE A 58 -2.35 -1.44 -8.04
C PHE A 58 -1.37 -2.60 -7.85
N GLU A 59 -1.81 -3.73 -7.30
CA GLU A 59 -1.00 -4.96 -7.21
C GLU A 59 -0.62 -5.52 -8.60
N GLU A 60 -1.51 -5.38 -9.59
CA GLU A 60 -1.28 -5.76 -10.99
C GLU A 60 -0.45 -4.74 -11.79
N GLU A 61 0.10 -3.69 -11.16
CA GLU A 61 0.87 -2.63 -11.84
C GLU A 61 0.07 -1.80 -12.89
N ARG A 62 -1.27 -1.82 -12.84
CA ARG A 62 -2.16 -1.05 -13.72
C ARG A 62 -2.42 0.35 -13.14
N GLN A 63 -1.35 1.14 -13.02
CA GLN A 63 -1.29 2.37 -12.21
C GLN A 63 -2.35 3.43 -12.56
N ALA A 64 -2.58 3.70 -13.84
CA ALA A 64 -3.55 4.71 -14.28
C ALA A 64 -4.99 4.31 -13.92
N GLU A 65 -5.33 3.04 -14.12
CA GLU A 65 -6.65 2.51 -13.78
C GLU A 65 -6.85 2.46 -12.26
N ALA A 66 -5.84 2.00 -11.52
CA ALA A 66 -5.87 2.01 -10.06
C ALA A 66 -6.15 3.41 -9.51
N HIS A 67 -5.51 4.44 -10.06
CA HIS A 67 -5.77 5.82 -9.66
C HIS A 67 -7.20 6.28 -9.97
N ALA A 68 -7.70 5.98 -11.18
CA ALA A 68 -9.06 6.36 -11.57
C ALA A 68 -10.12 5.72 -10.66
N HIS A 69 -9.93 4.46 -10.27
CA HIS A 69 -10.85 3.78 -9.35
C HIS A 69 -10.75 4.34 -7.93
N ASN A 70 -9.55 4.67 -7.43
CA ASN A 70 -9.40 5.34 -6.14
C ASN A 70 -10.05 6.74 -6.12
N LEU A 71 -9.98 7.51 -7.22
CA LEU A 71 -10.71 8.79 -7.32
C LEU A 71 -12.23 8.58 -7.29
N ALA A 72 -12.74 7.56 -8.00
CA ALA A 72 -14.15 7.22 -7.96
C ALA A 72 -14.60 6.78 -6.56
N ALA A 73 -13.78 5.99 -5.86
CA ALA A 73 -14.02 5.59 -4.48
C ALA A 73 -14.12 6.82 -3.56
N LEU A 74 -13.15 7.75 -3.61
CA LEU A 74 -13.19 8.98 -2.79
C LEU A 74 -14.40 9.88 -3.10
N ALA A 75 -14.85 9.93 -4.35
CA ALA A 75 -16.00 10.74 -4.76
C ALA A 75 -17.33 10.20 -4.20
N LEU A 76 -17.39 8.89 -3.91
CA LEU A 76 -18.61 8.20 -3.46
C LEU A 76 -18.59 7.86 -1.97
N ALA A 77 -17.40 7.71 -1.39
CA ALA A 77 -17.24 7.32 0.01
C ALA A 77 -17.70 8.43 0.95
N ARG A 78 -18.29 8.03 2.07
CA ARG A 78 -18.59 8.91 3.18
C ARG A 78 -17.28 9.50 3.74
N PRO A 79 -17.16 10.84 3.83
CA PRO A 79 -15.99 11.48 4.42
C PRO A 79 -15.70 10.98 5.83
N GLY A 80 -14.44 10.62 6.10
CA GLY A 80 -14.02 10.08 7.40
C GLY A 80 -14.46 8.64 7.68
N GLY A 81 -15.16 7.98 6.74
CA GLY A 81 -15.49 6.56 6.83
C GLY A 81 -14.29 5.65 6.49
N ASP A 82 -14.48 4.35 6.73
CA ASP A 82 -13.45 3.33 6.48
C ASP A 82 -13.03 3.28 5.01
N VAL A 83 -14.00 3.31 4.07
CA VAL A 83 -13.70 3.28 2.63
C VAL A 83 -12.84 4.47 2.22
N ALA A 84 -13.19 5.69 2.67
CA ALA A 84 -12.40 6.88 2.39
C ALA A 84 -10.98 6.76 2.96
N THR A 85 -10.86 6.23 4.18
CA THR A 85 -9.57 6.06 4.87
C THR A 85 -8.66 5.04 4.18
N LEU A 86 -9.20 3.87 3.82
CA LEU A 86 -8.50 2.83 3.07
C LEU A 86 -8.08 3.33 1.69
N THR A 87 -8.97 4.04 0.99
CA THR A 87 -8.66 4.64 -0.31
C THR A 87 -7.49 5.62 -0.21
N LEU A 88 -7.45 6.48 0.82
CA LEU A 88 -6.32 7.39 1.05
C LEU A 88 -5.01 6.63 1.34
N LEU A 89 -5.05 5.55 2.14
CA LEU A 89 -3.88 4.70 2.41
C LEU A 89 -3.32 4.05 1.14
N THR A 90 -4.20 3.51 0.30
CA THR A 90 -3.86 2.85 -0.96
C THR A 90 -3.34 3.87 -1.98
N MET A 91 -4.06 4.98 -2.15
CA MET A 91 -3.71 6.03 -3.10
C MET A 91 -2.40 6.74 -2.72
N ALA A 92 -2.12 6.99 -1.43
CA ALA A 92 -0.83 7.51 -0.99
C ALA A 92 0.33 6.57 -1.38
N MET A 93 0.14 5.25 -1.24
CA MET A 93 1.13 4.26 -1.65
C MET A 93 1.32 4.26 -3.17
N GLN A 94 0.22 4.30 -3.92
CA GLN A 94 0.20 4.34 -5.39
C GLN A 94 0.92 5.58 -5.93
N ARG A 95 0.58 6.78 -5.42
CA ARG A 95 1.24 8.04 -5.79
C ARG A 95 2.75 7.98 -5.54
N ALA A 96 3.16 7.47 -4.37
CA ALA A 96 4.57 7.30 -4.06
C ALA A 96 5.24 6.27 -5.00
N HIS A 97 4.53 5.20 -5.36
CA HIS A 97 5.01 4.17 -6.29
C HIS A 97 5.46 4.79 -7.61
N VAL A 98 4.59 5.61 -8.22
CA VAL A 98 4.81 6.30 -9.51
C VAL A 98 5.59 7.62 -9.40
N GLY A 99 6.24 7.91 -8.26
CA GLY A 99 7.10 9.09 -8.11
C GLY A 99 6.38 10.41 -7.82
N ARG A 100 5.05 10.40 -7.65
CA ARG A 100 4.24 11.57 -7.27
C ARG A 100 4.28 11.81 -5.75
N PHE A 101 5.47 12.06 -5.20
CA PHE A 101 5.70 12.07 -3.74
C PHE A 101 5.01 13.21 -2.99
N ALA A 102 4.82 14.37 -3.61
CA ALA A 102 4.10 15.48 -2.97
C ALA A 102 2.62 15.13 -2.75
N GLU A 103 1.96 14.57 -3.77
CA GLU A 103 0.59 14.06 -3.67
C GLU A 103 0.48 12.92 -2.65
N ALA A 104 1.46 12.02 -2.64
CA ALA A 104 1.49 10.92 -1.67
C ALA A 104 1.52 11.42 -0.21
N LEU A 105 2.28 12.49 0.06
CA LEU A 105 2.37 13.10 1.38
C LEU A 105 1.07 13.83 1.75
N ASP A 106 0.49 14.62 0.84
CA ASP A 106 -0.81 15.27 1.05
C ASP A 106 -1.92 14.27 1.41
N LEU A 107 -2.03 13.18 0.65
CA LEU A 107 -3.01 12.13 0.91
C LEU A 107 -2.78 11.46 2.28
N ALA A 108 -1.52 11.25 2.67
CA ALA A 108 -1.19 10.68 3.96
C ALA A 108 -1.55 11.62 5.12
N ASP A 109 -1.30 12.92 4.96
CA ASP A 109 -1.62 13.94 5.96
C ASP A 109 -3.13 14.09 6.14
N ARG A 110 -3.88 14.14 5.02
CA ARG A 110 -5.36 14.18 5.03
C ARG A 110 -5.96 12.95 5.71
N GLY A 111 -5.44 11.76 5.40
CA GLY A 111 -5.90 10.53 6.02
C GLY A 111 -5.60 10.46 7.51
N ALA A 112 -4.40 10.88 7.93
CA ALA A 112 -4.02 10.95 9.34
C ALA A 112 -4.88 11.95 10.12
N ALA A 113 -5.24 13.09 9.52
CA ALA A 113 -6.14 14.08 10.13
C ALA A 113 -7.59 13.59 10.24
N GLY A 114 -8.02 12.69 9.34
CA GLY A 114 -9.38 12.16 9.29
C GLY A 114 -9.69 11.02 10.27
N THR A 115 -8.69 10.48 10.98
CA THR A 115 -8.86 9.30 11.84
C THR A 115 -8.58 9.56 13.31
N ARG A 116 -9.41 8.97 14.17
CA ARG A 116 -9.21 8.96 15.63
C ARG A 116 -8.33 7.81 16.09
N SER A 117 -8.14 6.77 15.27
CA SER A 117 -7.33 5.59 15.61
C SER A 117 -5.83 5.88 15.58
N PRO A 118 -5.10 5.77 16.72
CA PRO A 118 -3.65 5.74 16.75
C PRO A 118 -3.04 4.74 15.74
N LYS A 119 -3.60 3.53 15.65
CA LYS A 119 -3.12 2.48 14.75
C LYS A 119 -3.23 2.90 13.27
N VAL A 120 -4.34 3.51 12.89
CA VAL A 120 -4.51 4.06 11.53
C VAL A 120 -3.57 5.24 11.28
N ARG A 121 -3.33 6.11 12.28
CA ARG A 121 -2.32 7.17 12.16
C ARG A 121 -0.91 6.62 11.96
N ALA A 122 -0.54 5.51 12.62
CA ALA A 122 0.73 4.81 12.36
C ALA A 122 0.82 4.36 10.90
N MET A 123 -0.25 3.80 10.32
CA MET A 123 -0.25 3.35 8.92
C MET A 123 0.03 4.52 7.96
N PHE A 124 -0.56 5.70 8.19
CA PHE A 124 -0.25 6.91 7.42
C PHE A 124 1.18 7.43 7.67
N ALA A 125 1.68 7.32 8.91
CA ALA A 125 3.08 7.64 9.21
C ALA A 125 4.06 6.74 8.44
N LEU A 126 3.76 5.45 8.28
CA LEU A 126 4.53 4.54 7.43
C LEU A 126 4.48 4.94 5.94
N ARG A 127 3.34 5.45 5.45
CA ARG A 127 3.25 6.01 4.08
C ARG A 127 4.17 7.22 3.91
N ARG A 128 4.16 8.16 4.87
CA ARG A 128 5.08 9.32 4.88
C ARG A 128 6.53 8.87 4.91
N ALA A 129 6.89 7.94 5.79
CA ALA A 129 8.25 7.43 5.90
C ALA A 129 8.75 6.87 4.55
N ARG A 130 7.92 6.08 3.87
CA ARG A 130 8.22 5.53 2.54
C ARG A 130 8.40 6.62 1.49
N ALA A 131 7.53 7.63 1.45
CA ALA A 131 7.66 8.75 0.52
C ALA A 131 8.93 9.59 0.79
N HIS A 132 9.20 9.95 2.04
CA HIS A 132 10.40 10.70 2.42
C HIS A 132 11.68 9.94 2.05
N SER A 133 11.73 8.64 2.33
CA SER A 133 12.90 7.80 2.04
C SER A 133 13.30 7.80 0.57
N ARG A 134 12.31 7.71 -0.34
CA ARG A 134 12.55 7.71 -1.80
C ARG A 134 12.97 9.07 -2.35
N THR A 135 12.76 10.14 -1.59
CA THR A 135 13.19 11.52 -1.90
C THR A 135 14.49 11.91 -1.18
N GLY A 136 15.16 10.97 -0.49
CA GLY A 136 16.41 11.24 0.24
C GLY A 136 16.25 12.07 1.52
N ARG A 137 15.02 12.33 1.97
CA ARG A 137 14.73 13.07 3.22
C ARG A 137 14.85 12.14 4.42
N ALA A 138 16.09 11.76 4.75
CA ALA A 138 16.40 10.75 5.75
C ALA A 138 15.83 11.08 7.14
N ALA A 139 16.05 12.31 7.62
CA ALA A 139 15.56 12.73 8.94
C ALA A 139 14.04 12.64 9.03
N ASP A 140 13.32 13.09 8.00
CA ASP A 140 11.85 13.04 7.96
C ASP A 140 11.34 11.60 7.90
N ALA A 141 12.01 10.75 7.13
CA ALA A 141 11.66 9.33 7.02
C ALA A 141 11.80 8.60 8.36
N LEU A 142 12.90 8.82 9.08
CA LEU A 142 13.14 8.21 10.39
C LEU A 142 12.17 8.74 11.44
N ARG A 143 11.93 10.06 11.50
CA ARG A 143 10.93 10.63 12.42
C ARG A 143 9.53 10.04 12.19
N ALA A 144 9.14 9.84 10.93
CA ALA A 144 7.85 9.23 10.60
C ALA A 144 7.77 7.75 11.02
N LEU A 145 8.88 7.00 10.96
CA LEU A 145 8.94 5.63 11.49
C LEU A 145 8.78 5.61 13.02
N ASP A 146 9.51 6.48 13.72
CA ASP A 146 9.46 6.53 15.19
C ASP A 146 8.06 6.95 15.66
N GLN A 147 7.38 7.84 14.92
CA GLN A 147 5.97 8.16 15.15
C GLN A 147 5.04 6.96 14.95
N ALA A 148 5.27 6.14 13.92
CA ALA A 148 4.47 4.94 13.69
C ALA A 148 4.67 3.91 14.81
N GLU A 149 5.91 3.76 15.27
CA GLU A 149 6.31 2.82 16.32
C GLU A 149 5.71 3.19 17.69
N ALA A 150 5.69 4.49 18.03
CA ALA A 150 5.18 4.97 19.31
C ALA A 150 3.66 4.75 19.51
N VAL A 151 2.89 4.51 18.44
CA VAL A 151 1.42 4.47 18.49
C VAL A 151 0.81 3.16 18.00
N LEU A 152 1.64 2.12 17.81
CA LEU A 152 1.21 0.80 17.35
C LEU A 152 0.62 -0.09 18.47
N GLU A 153 0.68 0.37 19.72
CA GLU A 153 0.12 -0.31 20.89
C GLU A 153 -1.40 -0.57 20.80
N ALA A 154 -1.94 -1.31 21.76
CA ALA A 154 -3.36 -1.71 21.81
C ALA A 154 -4.31 -0.50 21.59
N ASP A 155 -4.99 -0.50 20.45
CA ASP A 155 -5.89 0.56 20.01
C ASP A 155 -7.34 0.06 19.95
N ALA A 156 -8.12 0.35 20.99
CA ALA A 156 -9.53 -0.02 21.06
C ALA A 156 -10.41 0.71 20.00
N THR A 157 -9.88 1.75 19.37
CA THR A 157 -10.56 2.50 18.31
C THR A 157 -10.13 2.05 16.91
N ALA A 158 -9.22 1.08 16.81
CA ALA A 158 -8.79 0.54 15.53
C ALA A 158 -9.95 -0.18 14.84
N PRO A 159 -10.27 0.18 13.59
CA PRO A 159 -11.28 -0.53 12.84
C PRO A 159 -10.79 -1.96 12.53
N PRO A 160 -11.70 -2.94 12.36
CA PRO A 160 -11.32 -4.33 12.15
C PRO A 160 -10.30 -4.50 11.01
N TRP A 161 -10.45 -3.79 9.90
CA TRP A 161 -9.54 -3.88 8.74
C TRP A 161 -8.09 -3.49 9.06
N ALA A 162 -7.81 -2.79 10.16
CA ALA A 162 -6.45 -2.44 10.60
C ALA A 162 -5.73 -3.61 11.30
N TRP A 163 -6.31 -4.81 11.28
CA TRP A 163 -5.71 -6.03 11.83
C TRP A 163 -4.33 -6.34 11.21
N TRP A 164 -4.09 -5.93 9.95
CA TRP A 164 -2.86 -6.29 9.24
C TRP A 164 -1.62 -5.53 9.70
N ILE A 165 -1.75 -4.39 10.39
CA ILE A 165 -0.57 -3.70 10.91
C ILE A 165 -0.23 -4.21 12.32
N ASP A 166 0.94 -4.82 12.42
CA ASP A 166 1.54 -5.31 13.66
C ASP A 166 3.05 -5.00 13.69
N ARG A 167 3.73 -5.47 14.73
CA ARG A 167 5.17 -5.22 14.92
C ARG A 167 6.00 -5.75 13.74
N THR A 168 5.66 -6.92 13.22
CA THR A 168 6.36 -7.54 12.10
C THR A 168 6.23 -6.70 10.83
N GLU A 169 5.02 -6.26 10.52
CA GLU A 169 4.77 -5.40 9.37
C GLU A 169 5.45 -4.03 9.50
N LEU A 170 5.49 -3.46 10.72
CA LEU A 170 6.26 -2.25 10.99
C LEU A 170 7.76 -2.44 10.71
N LEU A 171 8.35 -3.55 11.16
CA LEU A 171 9.76 -3.87 10.90
C LEU A 171 10.03 -4.03 9.40
N GLY A 172 9.14 -4.69 8.66
CA GLY A 172 9.20 -4.77 7.20
C GLY A 172 9.20 -3.40 6.53
N HIS A 173 8.35 -2.48 7.00
CA HIS A 173 8.35 -1.09 6.53
C HIS A 173 9.61 -0.31 6.91
N ARG A 174 10.13 -0.49 8.13
CA ARG A 174 11.37 0.13 8.62
C ARG A 174 12.57 -0.31 7.78
N ALA A 175 12.71 -1.60 7.55
CA ALA A 175 13.75 -2.17 6.70
C ALA A 175 13.67 -1.64 5.26
N ALA A 176 12.47 -1.58 4.67
CA ALA A 176 12.28 -1.01 3.34
C ALA A 176 12.66 0.48 3.25
N VAL A 177 12.38 1.27 4.29
CA VAL A 177 12.80 2.68 4.39
C VAL A 177 14.32 2.79 4.46
N LEU A 178 14.98 1.97 5.30
CA LEU A 178 16.44 1.93 5.41
C LEU A 178 17.09 1.56 4.06
N ALA A 179 16.52 0.56 3.36
CA ALA A 179 16.99 0.15 2.03
C ALA A 179 16.86 1.28 0.99
N ASN A 180 15.74 2.02 1.00
CA ASN A 180 15.57 3.18 0.12
C ASN A 180 16.57 4.30 0.42
N LEU A 181 17.01 4.44 1.66
CA LEU A 181 18.03 5.41 2.07
C LEU A 181 19.47 4.94 1.78
N GLY A 182 19.65 3.73 1.26
CA GLY A 182 20.96 3.13 1.00
C GLY A 182 21.64 2.53 2.24
N ARG A 183 20.95 2.46 3.38
CA ARG A 183 21.43 1.85 4.63
C ARG A 183 21.23 0.34 4.59
N LEU A 184 21.87 -0.32 3.62
CA LEU A 184 21.55 -1.70 3.24
C LEU A 184 21.84 -2.73 4.35
N GLU A 185 22.95 -2.58 5.07
CA GLU A 185 23.28 -3.50 6.18
C GLU A 185 22.26 -3.43 7.31
N GLU A 186 21.86 -2.21 7.69
CA GLU A 186 20.83 -2.02 8.71
C GLU A 186 19.47 -2.51 8.24
N ALA A 187 19.14 -2.30 6.96
CA ALA A 187 17.93 -2.85 6.36
C ALA A 187 17.92 -4.38 6.41
N ALA A 188 19.02 -5.04 6.03
CA ALA A 188 19.16 -6.49 6.06
C ALA A 188 19.00 -7.07 7.47
N ALA A 189 19.54 -6.40 8.49
CA ALA A 189 19.36 -6.78 9.89
C ALA A 189 17.95 -6.52 10.45
N THR A 190 17.19 -5.61 9.84
CA THR A 190 15.86 -5.20 10.30
C THR A 190 14.73 -6.00 9.66
N PHE A 191 14.91 -6.51 8.43
CA PHE A 191 13.86 -7.29 7.76
C PHE A 191 13.45 -8.49 8.62
N PRO A 192 12.13 -8.69 8.84
CA PRO A 192 11.66 -9.91 9.49
C PRO A 192 11.95 -11.14 8.62
N ALA A 193 11.87 -12.32 9.23
CA ALA A 193 11.96 -13.57 8.49
C ALA A 193 10.75 -13.74 7.55
N ASP A 194 10.91 -14.55 6.51
CA ASP A 194 9.90 -14.71 5.46
C ASP A 194 8.61 -15.36 5.99
N ASP A 195 8.72 -16.26 6.96
CA ASP A 195 7.64 -16.95 7.67
C ASP A 195 6.85 -16.03 8.62
N ASP A 196 7.46 -14.94 9.08
CA ASP A 196 6.78 -13.94 9.90
C ASP A 196 5.91 -12.99 9.05
N LEU A 197 6.22 -12.83 7.76
CA LEU A 197 5.53 -11.88 6.88
C LEU A 197 4.15 -12.42 6.44
N ARG A 198 3.12 -11.99 7.19
CA ARG A 198 1.76 -12.49 7.03
C ARG A 198 1.14 -12.22 5.65
N PHE A 199 1.41 -11.06 5.02
CA PHE A 199 0.64 -10.65 3.82
C PHE A 199 1.43 -10.02 2.67
N ARG A 200 2.76 -9.85 2.72
CA ARG A 200 3.44 -8.90 1.82
C ARG A 200 4.59 -9.49 1.00
N GLU A 201 4.27 -10.00 -0.18
CA GLU A 201 5.26 -10.38 -1.22
C GLU A 201 6.18 -9.21 -1.59
N VAL A 202 5.69 -7.96 -1.56
CA VAL A 202 6.53 -6.78 -1.85
C VAL A 202 7.61 -6.56 -0.79
N VAL A 203 7.33 -6.81 0.49
CA VAL A 203 8.35 -6.68 1.54
C VAL A 203 9.39 -7.80 1.37
N ARG A 204 8.96 -9.02 1.05
CA ARG A 204 9.86 -10.14 0.71
C ARG A 204 10.74 -9.82 -0.50
N ALA A 205 10.17 -9.22 -1.54
CA ALA A 205 10.91 -8.74 -2.70
C ALA A 205 11.94 -7.66 -2.35
N MET A 206 11.60 -6.75 -1.43
CA MET A 206 12.52 -5.73 -0.93
C MET A 206 13.63 -6.32 -0.06
N ARG A 207 13.36 -7.36 0.72
CA ARG A 207 14.37 -8.11 1.45
C ARG A 207 15.33 -8.80 0.49
N TYR A 208 14.78 -9.56 -0.47
CA TYR A 208 15.55 -10.23 -1.51
C TYR A 208 16.50 -9.29 -2.25
N ARG A 209 16.00 -8.18 -2.81
CA ARG A 209 16.85 -7.24 -3.56
C ARG A 209 17.93 -6.59 -2.69
N THR A 210 17.65 -6.38 -1.40
CA THR A 210 18.61 -5.81 -0.44
C THR A 210 19.74 -6.79 -0.16
N LEU A 211 19.40 -8.06 0.13
CA LEU A 211 20.39 -9.12 0.35
C LEU A 211 21.22 -9.39 -0.90
N LYS A 212 20.58 -9.38 -2.08
CA LYS A 212 21.28 -9.50 -3.37
C LYS A 212 22.27 -8.37 -3.59
N ALA A 213 21.88 -7.12 -3.31
CA ALA A 213 22.77 -5.96 -3.45
C ALA A 213 23.99 -6.01 -2.51
N LEU A 214 23.87 -6.70 -1.37
CA LEU A 214 24.97 -6.96 -0.43
C LEU A 214 25.80 -8.20 -0.78
N GLY A 215 25.44 -8.97 -1.81
CA GLY A 215 26.09 -10.25 -2.11
C GLY A 215 25.80 -11.36 -1.09
N ARG A 216 24.72 -11.21 -0.29
CA ARG A 216 24.33 -12.12 0.79
C ARG A 216 23.15 -13.03 0.42
N TRP A 217 22.85 -13.17 -0.86
CA TRP A 217 21.84 -14.09 -1.37
C TRP A 217 22.51 -15.17 -2.22
N ASP A 218 22.50 -16.40 -1.71
CA ASP A 218 23.16 -17.58 -2.28
C ASP A 218 22.19 -18.54 -2.98
N GLY A 219 20.88 -18.40 -2.74
CA GLY A 219 19.84 -19.22 -3.37
C GLY A 219 19.34 -18.71 -4.74
N PRO A 220 18.45 -19.47 -5.39
CA PRO A 220 17.73 -18.98 -6.56
C PRO A 220 16.86 -17.75 -6.19
N PRO A 221 16.51 -16.87 -7.15
CA PRO A 221 15.55 -15.81 -6.92
C PRO A 221 14.22 -16.38 -6.40
N PRO A 222 13.63 -15.79 -5.34
CA PRO A 222 12.28 -16.16 -4.92
C PRO A 222 11.28 -15.93 -6.05
N THR A 223 10.23 -16.75 -6.07
CA THR A 223 9.08 -16.51 -6.93
C THR A 223 8.15 -15.50 -6.28
N PHE A 224 7.72 -14.52 -7.07
CA PHE A 224 6.73 -13.52 -6.67
C PHE A 224 5.52 -13.64 -7.61
N ARG A 225 4.31 -13.58 -7.06
CA ARG A 225 3.07 -13.72 -7.85
C ARG A 225 2.52 -12.36 -8.24
N SER A 226 2.53 -11.41 -7.30
CA SER A 226 2.14 -10.03 -7.56
C SER A 226 3.12 -9.39 -8.55
N PRO A 227 2.64 -8.84 -9.69
CA PRO A 227 3.46 -8.03 -10.59
C PRO A 227 4.22 -6.92 -9.87
N ARG A 228 3.61 -6.33 -8.83
CA ARG A 228 4.26 -5.32 -7.98
C ARG A 228 5.43 -5.86 -7.16
N ALA A 229 5.33 -7.10 -6.68
CA ALA A 229 6.44 -7.76 -6.00
C ALA A 229 7.57 -8.11 -6.96
N VAL A 230 7.25 -8.57 -8.18
CA VAL A 230 8.23 -8.78 -9.26
C VAL A 230 8.95 -7.46 -9.59
N HIS A 231 8.20 -6.37 -9.77
CA HIS A 231 8.77 -5.04 -10.00
C HIS A 231 9.66 -4.58 -8.83
N ALA A 232 9.23 -4.80 -7.59
CA ALA A 232 10.02 -4.45 -6.42
C ALA A 232 11.35 -5.22 -6.36
N ALA A 233 11.35 -6.51 -6.73
CA ALA A 233 12.50 -7.41 -6.68
C ALA A 233 13.59 -7.06 -7.70
N THR A 234 13.23 -6.47 -8.84
CA THR A 234 14.17 -6.08 -9.91
C THR A 234 14.73 -4.68 -9.74
N GLY A 235 14.13 -3.86 -8.88
CA GLY A 235 14.61 -2.50 -8.60
C GLY A 235 15.95 -2.45 -7.85
N ILE A 236 16.75 -1.42 -8.12
CA ILE A 236 18.00 -1.15 -7.41
C ILE A 236 17.69 -0.43 -6.08
N PRO A 237 18.08 -0.98 -4.91
CA PRO A 237 17.87 -0.29 -3.64
C PRO A 237 18.76 0.97 -3.55
N GLY A 238 18.33 1.97 -2.78
CA GLY A 238 19.08 3.22 -2.60
C GLY A 238 19.01 4.24 -3.75
N VAL A 239 18.30 3.94 -4.86
CA VAL A 239 18.11 4.91 -5.94
C VAL A 239 17.20 6.05 -5.47
N ARG A 240 17.76 7.27 -5.51
CA ARG A 240 17.00 8.50 -5.23
C ARG A 240 16.27 8.93 -6.48
N TYR A 241 14.98 9.22 -6.33
CA TYR A 241 14.23 9.89 -7.39
C TYR A 241 14.53 11.39 -7.30
N THR A 242 15.12 11.94 -8.35
CA THR A 242 15.34 13.39 -8.43
C THR A 242 14.10 14.07 -8.98
N ARG A 243 13.92 15.37 -8.68
CA ARG A 243 12.75 16.14 -9.15
C ARG A 243 12.57 16.12 -10.68
N ARG A 244 13.62 15.82 -11.45
CA ARG A 244 13.57 15.69 -12.92
C ARG A 244 12.79 14.46 -13.39
N ASP A 245 12.75 13.40 -12.58
CA ASP A 245 12.07 12.13 -12.93
C ASP A 245 10.55 12.23 -12.74
N ALA A 246 10.05 13.28 -12.06
CA ALA A 246 8.63 13.52 -11.81
C ALA A 246 7.90 14.22 -12.98
N SER A 247 8.63 14.62 -14.01
CA SER A 247 8.11 15.39 -15.16
C SER A 247 7.81 14.53 -16.40
N THR A 248 8.15 13.24 -16.39
CA THR A 248 8.12 12.38 -17.59
C THR A 248 7.34 11.07 -17.41
N ALA A 249 6.42 10.99 -16.44
CA ALA A 249 5.52 9.85 -16.27
C ALA A 249 4.06 10.28 -16.09
#